data_AF-A0A961PM09-F1
#
_entry.id   AF-A0A961PM09-F1
#
_cell.length_a   1.000
_cell.length_b   1.000
_cell.length_c   1.000
_cell.angle_alpha   90.00
_cell.angle_beta   90.00
_cell.angle_gamma   90.00
#
_symmetry.space_group_name_H-M   'P 1'
#
loop_
_entity.id
_entity.type
_entity.pdbx_description
1 polymer ?
#
loop_
_entity_poly.entity_id
_entity_poly.type
_entity_poly.pdbx_seq_one_letter_code
_entity_poly.pdbx_strand_id
1 'polypeptide(L)'
;MPAPLAGLLAAIAVARGALFPLVPVLLGIGVGAYFALPVEPGAPALTLLAGGLTLAAAAALTGPGDWRPLALALALVLAGPLLAAWRTQQVAAPVLGWHRYGPIEGRIVGIDRSGSDAVRLTLDRVVLPDVAPGRVPRRVRVSILGPLDIDPVAGARVATTGLLAPPGGPVEPGGFDFRRLAW
;
A
#
# COMPACT_ATOMS: atom_id res chain seq x y z
N MET A 1 -3.76 27.67 32.01
CA MET A 1 -3.24 26.58 31.14
C MET A 1 -2.54 25.56 32.02
N PRO A 2 -2.72 24.24 31.83
CA PRO A 2 -2.04 23.25 32.66
C PRO A 2 -0.52 23.37 32.50
N ALA A 3 0.22 23.32 33.62
CA ALA A 3 1.69 23.44 33.68
C ALA A 3 2.47 22.62 32.62
N PRO A 4 2.14 21.34 32.32
CA PRO A 4 2.88 20.58 31.31
C PRO A 4 2.75 21.13 29.89
N LEU A 5 1.59 21.71 29.55
CA LEU A 5 1.32 22.22 28.20
C LEU A 5 2.05 23.54 27.95
N ALA A 6 2.22 24.36 29.00
CA ALA A 6 3.06 25.55 28.96
C ALA A 6 4.54 25.19 28.76
N GLY A 7 5.04 24.16 29.45
CA GLY A 7 6.41 23.68 29.28
C GLY A 7 6.69 23.15 27.88
N LEU A 8 5.76 22.39 27.30
CA LEU A 8 5.88 21.90 25.93
C LEU A 8 5.93 23.04 24.90
N LEU A 9 5.03 24.02 25.01
CA LEU A 9 5.01 25.18 24.10
C LEU A 9 6.31 25.99 24.19
N ALA A 10 6.85 26.17 25.41
CA ALA A 10 8.13 26.83 25.61
C ALA A 10 9.29 26.04 24.97
N ALA A 11 9.33 24.72 25.13
CA ALA A 11 10.35 23.86 24.51
C ALA A 11 10.29 23.91 22.97
N ILE A 12 9.08 23.88 22.40
CA ILE A 12 8.86 24.01 20.95
C ILE A 12 9.30 25.39 20.45
N ALA A 13 9.03 26.45 21.22
CA ALA A 13 9.47 27.80 20.88
C ALA A 13 11.00 27.92 20.87
N VAL A 14 11.69 27.28 21.82
CA VAL A 14 13.17 27.22 21.85
C VAL A 14 13.72 26.41 20.66
N ALA A 15 13.09 25.30 20.30
CA ALA A 15 13.51 24.44 19.20
C ALA A 15 13.10 24.97 17.80
N ARG A 16 12.49 26.16 17.71
CA ARG A 16 11.99 26.74 16.47
C ARG A 16 13.15 26.87 15.45
N GLY A 17 12.94 26.35 14.24
CA GLY A 17 13.97 26.25 13.20
C GLY A 17 14.68 24.89 13.12
N ALA A 18 14.63 24.08 14.17
CA ALA A 18 15.18 22.71 14.19
C ALA A 18 14.09 21.61 14.10
N LEU A 19 12.82 21.99 13.92
CA LEU A 19 11.69 21.05 13.93
C LEU A 19 11.44 20.33 12.60
N PHE A 20 12.10 20.75 11.51
CA PHE A 20 11.90 20.16 10.18
C PHE A 20 12.12 18.63 10.12
N PRO A 21 13.11 18.04 10.82
CA PRO A 21 13.29 16.58 10.86
C PRO A 21 12.11 15.80 11.46
N LEU A 22 11.22 16.45 12.22
CA LEU A 22 10.02 15.79 12.77
C LEU A 22 8.90 15.63 11.72
N VAL A 23 8.97 16.34 10.58
CA VAL A 23 7.98 16.23 9.51
C VAL A 23 7.80 14.77 9.02
N PRO A 24 8.85 14.04 8.61
CA PRO A 24 8.71 12.64 8.20
C PRO A 24 8.27 11.72 9.36
N VAL A 25 8.64 12.04 10.61
CA VAL A 25 8.22 11.25 11.78
C VAL A 25 6.71 11.38 11.99
N LEU A 26 6.18 12.60 11.99
CA LEU A 26 4.75 12.88 12.20
C LEU A 26 3.90 12.31 11.07
N LEU A 27 4.33 12.48 9.82
CA LEU A 27 3.68 11.81 8.67
C LEU A 27 3.75 10.29 8.81
N GLY A 28 4.90 9.75 9.20
CA GLY A 28 5.14 8.32 9.40
C GLY A 28 4.23 7.72 10.48
N ILE A 29 3.94 8.44 11.56
CA ILE A 29 2.96 8.02 12.58
C ILE A 29 1.58 7.85 11.95
N GLY A 30 1.13 8.81 11.16
CA GLY A 30 -0.16 8.73 10.47
C GLY A 30 -0.25 7.59 9.46
N VAL A 31 0.81 7.40 8.66
CA VAL A 31 0.92 6.27 7.72
C VAL A 31 0.94 4.94 8.46
N GLY A 32 1.70 4.83 9.55
CA GLY A 32 1.77 3.64 10.38
C GLY A 32 0.41 3.29 11.00
N ALA A 33 -0.32 4.29 11.49
CA ALA A 33 -1.67 4.12 12.01
C ALA A 33 -2.64 3.58 10.94
N TYR A 34 -2.56 4.07 9.69
CA TYR A 34 -3.37 3.55 8.58
C TYR A 34 -3.15 2.05 8.35
N PHE A 35 -1.90 1.59 8.30
CA PHE A 35 -1.58 0.18 8.07
C PHE A 35 -1.74 -0.72 9.31
N ALA A 36 -1.84 -0.13 10.49
CA ALA A 36 -2.16 -0.84 11.73
C ALA A 36 -3.66 -1.16 11.87
N LEU A 37 -4.52 -0.49 11.10
CA LEU A 37 -5.96 -0.75 11.13
C LEU A 37 -6.27 -2.15 10.55
N PRO A 38 -7.16 -2.92 11.20
CA PRO A 38 -7.52 -4.27 10.72
C PRO A 38 -8.40 -4.23 9.46
N VAL A 39 -9.08 -3.11 9.20
CA VAL A 39 -9.99 -2.92 8.08
C VAL A 39 -9.67 -1.59 7.42
N GLU A 40 -9.76 -1.53 6.08
CA GLU A 40 -9.53 -0.29 5.35
C GLU A 40 -10.53 0.80 5.77
N PRO A 41 -10.06 2.04 6.00
CA PRO A 41 -10.96 3.16 6.31
C PRO A 41 -11.92 3.41 5.14
N GLY A 42 -13.22 3.32 5.42
CA GLY A 42 -14.25 3.68 4.44
C GLY A 42 -14.29 5.19 4.16
N ALA A 43 -15.04 5.57 3.12
CA ALA A 43 -15.22 6.97 2.72
C ALA A 43 -15.58 7.92 3.88
N PRO A 44 -16.50 7.58 4.83
CA PRO A 44 -16.82 8.46 5.96
C PRO A 44 -15.63 8.74 6.89
N ALA A 45 -14.76 7.75 7.11
CA ALA A 45 -13.57 7.93 7.94
C ALA A 45 -12.55 8.82 7.24
N LEU A 46 -12.35 8.62 5.93
CA LEU A 46 -11.45 9.45 5.12
C LEU A 46 -11.95 10.89 5.00
N THR A 47 -13.26 11.13 4.88
CA THR A 47 -13.82 12.49 4.85
C THR A 47 -13.68 13.18 6.20
N LEU A 48 -13.86 12.46 7.32
CA LEU A 48 -13.61 13.01 8.66
C LEU A 48 -12.13 13.38 8.85
N LEU A 49 -11.21 12.51 8.43
CA LEU A 49 -9.77 12.77 8.48
C LEU A 49 -9.39 13.98 7.61
N ALA A 50 -9.97 14.10 6.41
CA ALA A 50 -9.77 15.25 5.54
C ALA A 50 -10.31 16.53 6.18
N GLY A 51 -11.50 16.49 6.79
CA GLY A 51 -12.05 17.61 7.56
C GLY A 51 -11.14 18.02 8.71
N GLY A 52 -10.67 17.07 9.51
CA GLY A 52 -9.71 17.32 10.58
C GLY A 52 -8.40 17.93 10.07
N LEU A 53 -7.87 17.42 8.96
CA LEU A 53 -6.69 17.97 8.30
C LEU A 53 -6.91 19.43 7.88
N THR A 54 -8.05 19.74 7.25
CA THR A 54 -8.35 21.11 6.83
C THR A 54 -8.45 22.08 8.00
N LEU A 55 -9.08 21.67 9.10
CA LEU A 55 -9.19 22.48 10.31
C LEU A 55 -7.82 22.67 11.00
N ALA A 56 -7.03 21.60 11.11
CA ALA A 56 -5.68 21.65 11.69
C ALA A 56 -4.74 22.52 10.84
N ALA A 57 -4.81 22.40 9.51
CA ALA A 57 -4.06 23.24 8.58
C ALA A 57 -4.49 24.71 8.67
N ALA A 58 -5.80 24.99 8.72
CA ALA A 58 -6.31 26.34 8.93
C ALA A 58 -5.78 26.93 10.25
N ALA A 59 -5.86 26.19 11.36
CA ALA A 59 -5.33 26.60 12.66
C ALA A 59 -3.80 26.82 12.64
N ALA A 60 -3.05 26.03 11.86
CA ALA A 60 -1.60 26.23 11.69
C ALA A 60 -1.27 27.52 10.91
N LEU A 61 -2.14 27.94 10.01
CA LEU A 61 -1.94 29.12 9.16
C LEU A 61 -2.47 30.41 9.81
N THR A 62 -3.63 30.37 10.45
CA THR A 62 -4.35 31.55 10.97
C THR A 62 -4.43 31.61 12.49
N GLY A 63 -4.07 30.54 13.19
CA GLY A 63 -4.18 30.46 14.64
C GLY A 63 -3.12 31.28 15.41
N PRO A 64 -3.30 31.41 16.73
CA PRO A 64 -2.35 32.11 17.60
C PRO A 64 -0.94 31.54 17.49
N GLY A 65 0.07 32.41 17.43
CA GLY A 65 1.47 32.05 17.12
C GLY A 65 2.03 30.86 17.91
N ASP A 66 1.68 30.75 19.19
CA ASP A 66 2.17 29.69 20.09
C ASP A 66 1.58 28.32 19.78
N TRP A 67 0.36 28.25 19.23
CA TRP A 67 -0.34 26.99 18.93
C TRP A 67 -0.07 26.46 17.53
N ARG A 68 0.43 27.30 16.62
CA ARG A 68 0.67 26.94 15.22
C ARG A 68 1.54 25.70 15.03
N PRO A 69 2.64 25.48 15.80
CA PRO A 69 3.45 24.27 15.66
C PRO A 69 2.70 22.99 16.04
N LEU A 70 1.85 23.04 17.08
CA LEU A 70 1.03 21.90 17.49
C LEU A 70 -0.06 21.61 16.45
N ALA A 71 -0.71 22.65 15.92
CA ALA A 71 -1.68 22.51 14.84
C ALA A 71 -1.04 21.91 13.58
N LEU A 72 0.18 22.36 13.22
CA LEU A 72 0.95 21.79 12.11
C LEU A 72 1.32 20.32 12.38
N ALA A 73 1.74 19.98 13.59
CA ALA A 73 2.07 18.60 13.93
C ALA A 73 0.86 17.68 13.79
N LEU A 74 -0.31 18.12 14.28
CA LEU A 74 -1.57 17.40 14.10
C LEU A 74 -1.94 17.26 12.61
N ALA A 75 -1.81 18.34 11.83
CA ALA A 75 -2.05 18.31 10.39
C ALA A 75 -1.16 17.27 9.69
N LEU A 76 0.12 17.20 10.03
CA LEU A 76 1.05 16.20 9.46
C LEU A 76 0.64 14.77 9.82
N VAL A 77 0.24 14.51 11.07
CA VAL A 77 -0.25 13.19 11.48
C VAL A 77 -1.54 12.82 10.72
N LEU A 78 -2.47 13.75 10.52
CA LEU A 78 -3.72 13.52 9.79
C LEU A 78 -3.52 13.39 8.27
N ALA A 79 -2.50 14.03 7.71
CA ALA A 79 -2.14 13.88 6.30
C ALA A 79 -1.59 12.48 5.98
N GLY A 80 -0.88 11.85 6.93
CA GLY A 80 -0.32 10.51 6.79
C GLY A 80 -1.32 9.43 6.30
N PRO A 81 -2.43 9.16 7.00
CA PRO A 81 -3.40 8.15 6.57
C PRO A 81 -4.10 8.49 5.25
N LEU A 82 -4.30 9.77 4.93
CA LEU A 82 -4.87 10.19 3.65
C LEU A 82 -3.90 9.93 2.48
N LEU A 83 -2.60 10.21 2.68
CA LEU A 83 -1.56 9.88 1.70
C LEU A 83 -1.43 8.36 1.52
N ALA A 84 -1.52 7.60 2.62
CA ALA A 84 -1.51 6.14 2.57
C ALA A 84 -2.73 5.61 1.80
N ALA A 85 -3.94 6.09 2.10
CA ALA A 85 -5.17 5.75 1.39
C ALA A 85 -5.10 6.11 -0.11
N TRP A 86 -4.59 7.29 -0.44
CA TRP A 86 -4.38 7.69 -1.82
C TRP A 86 -3.39 6.76 -2.55
N ARG A 87 -2.30 6.37 -1.86
CA ARG A 87 -1.31 5.48 -2.43
C ARG A 87 -1.86 4.08 -2.65
N THR A 88 -2.62 3.51 -1.70
CA THR A 88 -3.22 2.19 -1.84
C THR A 88 -4.17 2.12 -3.02
N GLN A 89 -5.00 3.16 -3.22
CA GLN A 89 -5.90 3.25 -4.38
C GLN A 89 -5.15 3.36 -5.71
N GLN A 90 -4.03 4.08 -5.77
CA GLN A 90 -3.24 4.19 -7.01
C GLN A 90 -2.52 2.91 -7.43
N VAL A 91 -2.10 2.09 -6.45
CA VAL A 91 -1.42 0.81 -6.74
C VAL A 91 -2.40 -0.36 -6.80
N ALA A 92 -3.66 -0.15 -6.45
CA ALA A 92 -4.70 -1.16 -6.53
C ALA A 92 -4.77 -1.72 -7.95
N ALA A 93 -4.60 -3.04 -8.06
CA ALA A 93 -4.77 -3.78 -9.29
C ALA A 93 -5.93 -4.76 -9.11
N PRO A 94 -6.67 -5.10 -10.18
CA PRO A 94 -7.66 -6.17 -10.10
C PRO A 94 -7.00 -7.47 -9.62
N VAL A 95 -7.58 -8.10 -8.60
CA VAL A 95 -7.17 -9.42 -8.11
C VAL A 95 -8.25 -10.42 -8.49
N LEU A 96 -7.87 -11.57 -9.04
CA LEU A 96 -8.82 -12.65 -9.29
C LEU A 96 -9.34 -13.15 -7.93
N GLY A 97 -10.67 -13.12 -7.75
CA GLY A 97 -11.32 -13.62 -6.54
C GLY A 97 -11.71 -15.09 -6.60
N TRP A 98 -11.29 -15.82 -7.63
CA TRP A 98 -11.69 -17.21 -7.89
C TRP A 98 -10.57 -17.99 -8.56
N HIS A 99 -10.70 -19.32 -8.52
CA HIS A 99 -9.82 -20.23 -9.25
C HIS A 99 -10.22 -20.27 -10.72
N ARG A 100 -9.27 -20.06 -11.63
CA ARG A 100 -9.48 -20.12 -13.08
C ARG A 100 -8.46 -21.05 -13.71
N TYR A 101 -8.93 -22.11 -14.33
CA TYR A 101 -8.12 -22.93 -15.23
C TYR A 101 -8.30 -22.45 -16.67
N GLY A 102 -7.23 -22.35 -17.44
CA GLY A 102 -7.32 -22.03 -18.87
C GLY A 102 -6.06 -21.41 -19.44
N PRO A 103 -6.14 -20.92 -20.69
CA PRO A 103 -5.03 -20.23 -21.34
C PRO A 103 -4.68 -18.93 -20.61
N ILE A 104 -3.38 -18.66 -20.54
CA ILE A 104 -2.74 -17.50 -19.92
C ILE A 104 -1.66 -17.06 -20.89
N GLU A 105 -1.77 -15.83 -21.39
CA GLU A 105 -0.70 -15.20 -22.15
C GLU A 105 -0.17 -14.00 -21.37
N GLY A 106 1.10 -13.70 -21.56
CA GLY A 106 1.70 -12.51 -20.99
C GLY A 106 3.16 -12.37 -21.36
N ARG A 107 3.76 -11.28 -20.90
CA ARG A 107 5.17 -11.00 -21.11
C ARG A 107 5.94 -11.23 -19.82
N ILE A 108 7.04 -11.97 -19.89
CA ILE A 108 7.91 -12.23 -18.74
C ILE A 108 8.53 -10.91 -18.26
N VAL A 109 8.33 -10.58 -16.99
CA VAL A 109 8.97 -9.44 -16.30
C VAL A 109 9.81 -9.85 -15.11
N GLY A 110 9.66 -11.09 -14.64
CA GLY A 110 10.44 -11.64 -13.56
C GLY A 110 10.57 -13.15 -13.70
N ILE A 111 11.75 -13.66 -13.37
CA ILE A 111 12.06 -15.07 -13.37
C ILE A 111 12.67 -15.35 -12.00
N ASP A 112 12.09 -16.29 -11.28
CA ASP A 112 12.50 -16.69 -9.94
C ASP A 112 12.34 -18.21 -9.82
N ARG A 113 12.76 -18.78 -8.70
CA ARG A 113 12.51 -20.17 -8.34
C ARG A 113 11.63 -20.25 -7.11
N SER A 114 10.72 -21.23 -7.10
CA SER A 114 9.93 -21.53 -5.92
C SER A 114 10.80 -22.13 -4.81
N GLY A 115 10.26 -22.23 -3.59
CA GLY A 115 10.92 -22.97 -2.51
C GLY A 115 11.09 -24.48 -2.79
N SER A 116 10.39 -25.01 -3.79
CA SER A 116 10.54 -26.38 -4.30
C SER A 116 11.39 -26.45 -5.57
N ASP A 117 12.20 -25.43 -5.83
CA ASP A 117 13.06 -25.26 -7.02
C ASP A 117 12.35 -25.23 -8.38
N ALA A 118 11.02 -25.05 -8.39
CA ALA A 118 10.25 -24.94 -9.62
C ALA A 118 10.43 -23.55 -10.26
N VAL A 119 10.62 -23.50 -11.58
CA VAL A 119 10.72 -22.23 -12.31
C VAL A 119 9.44 -21.43 -12.15
N ARG A 120 9.57 -20.16 -11.78
CA ARG A 120 8.43 -19.28 -11.53
C ARG A 120 8.56 -18.02 -12.37
N LEU A 121 7.58 -17.80 -13.25
CA LEU A 121 7.52 -16.67 -14.15
C LEU A 121 6.51 -15.65 -13.63
N THR A 122 6.92 -14.39 -13.55
CA THR A 122 6.01 -13.26 -13.34
C THR A 122 5.71 -12.66 -14.71
N LEU A 123 4.43 -12.64 -15.08
CA LEU A 123 3.94 -12.15 -16.36
C LEU A 123 3.24 -10.80 -16.16
N ASP A 124 3.53 -9.81 -17.00
CA ASP A 124 2.75 -8.58 -17.16
C ASP A 124 2.00 -8.57 -18.50
N ARG A 125 1.13 -7.58 -18.71
CA ARG A 125 0.29 -7.48 -19.92
C ARG A 125 -0.48 -8.77 -20.18
N VAL A 126 -1.08 -9.27 -19.10
CA VAL A 126 -1.73 -10.57 -19.06
C VAL A 126 -2.97 -10.54 -19.95
N VAL A 127 -3.15 -11.58 -20.75
CA VAL A 127 -4.38 -11.81 -21.50
C VAL A 127 -5.00 -13.10 -20.98
N LEU A 128 -6.24 -12.97 -20.48
CA LEU A 128 -7.05 -14.08 -20.00
C LEU A 128 -8.36 -14.08 -20.81
N PRO A 129 -8.57 -15.06 -21.70
CA PRO A 129 -9.84 -15.21 -22.40
C PRO A 129 -11.02 -15.30 -21.43
N ASP A 130 -12.19 -14.80 -21.83
CA ASP A 130 -13.41 -14.82 -21.02
C ASP A 130 -13.34 -14.06 -19.67
N VAL A 131 -12.30 -13.22 -19.49
CA VAL A 131 -12.19 -12.30 -18.36
C VAL A 131 -12.29 -10.87 -18.88
N ALA A 132 -13.26 -10.12 -18.36
CA ALA A 132 -13.43 -8.71 -18.71
C ALA A 132 -12.12 -7.93 -18.46
N PRO A 133 -11.69 -7.02 -19.36
CA PRO A 133 -10.41 -6.31 -19.26
C PRO A 133 -10.19 -5.60 -17.91
N GLY A 134 -11.24 -5.05 -17.31
CA GLY A 134 -11.17 -4.40 -15.98
C GLY A 134 -10.98 -5.36 -14.79
N ARG A 135 -11.07 -6.67 -15.00
CA ARG A 135 -10.88 -7.72 -13.98
C ARG A 135 -9.59 -8.51 -14.18
N VAL A 136 -8.88 -8.30 -15.29
CA VAL A 136 -7.62 -8.98 -15.56
C VAL A 136 -6.54 -8.41 -14.65
N PRO A 137 -5.84 -9.24 -13.85
CA PRO A 137 -4.73 -8.76 -13.05
C PRO A 137 -3.63 -8.15 -13.89
N ARG A 138 -3.03 -7.06 -13.39
CA ARG A 138 -1.89 -6.42 -14.08
C ARG A 138 -0.69 -7.35 -14.21
N ARG A 139 -0.53 -8.25 -13.23
CA ARG A 139 0.51 -9.26 -13.18
C ARG A 139 -0.06 -10.58 -12.69
N VAL A 140 0.45 -11.69 -13.22
CA VAL A 140 0.21 -13.04 -12.71
C VAL A 140 1.53 -13.75 -12.50
N ARG A 141 1.60 -14.60 -11.48
CA ARG A 141 2.78 -15.41 -11.20
C ARG A 141 2.45 -16.86 -11.45
N VAL A 142 3.17 -17.48 -12.39
CA VAL A 142 2.93 -18.85 -12.84
C VAL A 142 4.13 -19.70 -12.43
N SER A 143 3.90 -20.77 -11.69
CA SER A 143 4.94 -21.77 -11.41
C SER A 143 4.84 -22.87 -12.45
N ILE A 144 5.95 -23.19 -13.11
CA ILE A 144 6.03 -24.22 -14.12
C ILE A 144 6.41 -25.53 -13.44
N LEU A 145 5.61 -26.56 -13.69
CA LEU A 145 5.85 -27.91 -13.19
C LEU A 145 6.48 -28.72 -14.33
N GLY A 146 7.71 -29.17 -14.13
CA GLY A 146 8.46 -29.94 -15.11
C GLY A 146 9.45 -29.12 -15.95
N PRO A 147 10.02 -29.72 -17.01
CA PRO A 147 10.99 -29.04 -17.85
C PRO A 147 10.35 -27.88 -18.61
N LEU A 148 11.14 -26.85 -18.84
CA LEU A 148 10.72 -25.70 -19.64
C LEU A 148 11.27 -25.87 -21.06
N ASP A 149 10.38 -25.93 -22.05
CA ASP A 149 10.76 -26.10 -23.46
C ASP A 149 11.35 -24.82 -24.09
N ILE A 150 11.43 -23.75 -23.31
CA ILE A 150 11.95 -22.44 -23.71
C ILE A 150 13.01 -21.97 -22.72
N ASP A 151 13.97 -21.19 -23.19
CA ASP A 151 14.80 -20.37 -22.31
C ASP A 151 13.99 -19.13 -21.88
N PRO A 152 13.64 -18.97 -20.60
CA PRO A 152 12.81 -17.87 -20.16
C PRO A 152 13.67 -16.60 -20.14
N VAL A 153 13.34 -15.62 -20.98
CA VAL A 153 14.03 -14.33 -21.02
C VAL A 153 13.04 -13.22 -20.68
N ALA A 154 13.47 -12.27 -19.84
CA ALA A 154 12.66 -11.09 -19.55
C ALA A 154 12.36 -10.32 -20.85
N GLY A 155 11.09 -9.94 -21.01
CA GLY A 155 10.59 -9.30 -22.23
C GLY A 155 9.98 -10.26 -23.25
N ALA A 156 10.25 -11.57 -23.16
CA ALA A 156 9.63 -12.56 -24.03
C ALA A 156 8.12 -12.68 -23.74
N ARG A 157 7.33 -12.88 -24.79
CA ARG A 157 5.91 -13.25 -24.65
C ARG A 157 5.79 -14.76 -24.61
N VAL A 158 4.98 -15.24 -23.67
CA VAL A 158 4.71 -16.67 -23.49
C VAL A 158 3.22 -16.90 -23.40
N ALA A 159 2.81 -18.07 -23.86
CA ALA A 159 1.47 -18.60 -23.71
C ALA A 159 1.56 -19.95 -23.01
N THR A 160 0.69 -20.17 -22.02
CA THR A 160 0.62 -21.44 -21.31
C THR A 160 -0.82 -21.70 -20.87
N THR A 161 -1.09 -22.91 -20.43
CA THR A 161 -2.37 -23.27 -19.81
C THR A 161 -2.10 -23.61 -18.36
N GLY A 162 -2.86 -23.01 -17.45
CA GLY A 162 -2.63 -23.21 -16.03
C GLY A 162 -3.81 -22.82 -15.16
N LEU A 163 -3.66 -23.09 -13.87
CA LEU A 163 -4.59 -22.71 -12.83
C LEU A 163 -4.11 -21.43 -12.14
N LEU A 164 -4.89 -20.36 -12.24
CA LEU A 164 -4.73 -19.15 -11.45
C LEU A 164 -5.63 -19.21 -10.23
N ALA A 165 -5.11 -18.75 -9.10
CA ALA A 165 -5.83 -18.67 -7.83
C ALA A 165 -5.66 -17.28 -7.20
N PRO A 166 -6.61 -16.81 -6.37
CA PRO A 166 -6.38 -15.65 -5.51
C PRO A 166 -5.14 -15.87 -4.63
N PRO A 167 -4.44 -14.82 -4.19
CA PRO A 167 -3.37 -14.97 -3.23
C PRO A 167 -3.94 -15.54 -1.91
N GLY A 168 -3.27 -16.56 -1.37
CA GLY A 168 -3.71 -17.23 -0.14
C GLY A 168 -3.70 -16.29 1.07
N GLY A 169 -4.71 -16.41 1.92
CA GLY A 169 -4.75 -15.71 3.21
C GLY A 169 -3.83 -16.36 4.26
N PRO A 170 -3.87 -15.85 5.50
CA PRO A 170 -3.20 -16.48 6.63
C PRO A 170 -3.64 -17.93 6.80
N VAL A 171 -2.68 -18.81 7.05
CA VAL A 171 -2.92 -20.25 7.28
C VAL A 171 -3.50 -20.50 8.69
N GLU A 172 -3.29 -19.55 9.61
CA GLU A 172 -3.80 -19.58 10.98
C GLU A 172 -4.23 -18.17 11.45
N PRO A 173 -5.10 -18.06 12.46
CA PRO A 173 -5.49 -16.76 13.04
C PRO A 173 -4.28 -15.99 13.57
N GLY A 174 -4.10 -14.75 13.10
CA GLY A 174 -2.95 -13.91 13.47
C GLY A 174 -1.63 -14.27 12.77
N GLY A 175 -1.63 -15.34 11.95
CA GLY A 175 -0.49 -15.75 11.15
C GLY A 175 -0.18 -14.78 10.01
N PHE A 176 0.96 -15.00 9.35
CA PHE A 176 1.43 -14.14 8.26
C PHE A 176 0.46 -14.15 7.07
N ASP A 177 0.05 -12.96 6.60
CA ASP A 177 -0.83 -12.81 5.44
C ASP A 177 0.00 -12.71 4.15
N PHE A 178 0.06 -13.81 3.38
CA PHE A 178 0.79 -13.89 2.11
C PHE A 178 0.27 -12.91 1.05
N ARG A 179 -0.96 -12.40 1.17
CA ARG A 179 -1.49 -11.33 0.29
C ARG A 179 -0.61 -10.08 0.32
N ARG A 180 0.11 -9.82 1.42
CA ARG A 180 1.02 -8.66 1.56
C ARG A 180 2.26 -8.74 0.65
N LEU A 181 2.58 -9.91 0.11
CA LEU A 181 3.71 -10.14 -0.80
C LEU A 181 3.27 -10.33 -2.27
N ALA A 182 1.98 -10.17 -2.56
CA ALA A 182 1.38 -10.52 -3.85
C ALA A 182 1.24 -9.35 -4.85
N TRP A 183 1.94 -8.23 -4.61
CA TRP A 183 1.84 -6.98 -5.40
C TRP A 183 2.89 -6.87 -6.52
#